data_AF-A0A2D5SEX6-F1
#
_entry.id   AF-A0A2D5SEX6-F1
#
_cell.length_a   1.000
_cell.length_b   1.000
_cell.length_c   1.000
_cell.angle_alpha   90.00
_cell.angle_beta   90.00
_cell.angle_gamma   90.00
#
_symmetry.space_group_name_H-M   'P 1'
#
loop_
_entity.id
_entity.type
_entity.pdbx_description
1 polymer ?
#
loop_
_entity_poly.entity_id
_entity_poly.type
_entity_poly.pdbx_seq_one_letter_code
_entity_poly.pdbx_strand_id
1 'polypeptide(L)'
;MSFKFHLSAVIAALFFFNSPAPAASLSASSKAVEAETLPLASFLFAQRDPMRVGWYDNSNNQELKDLRPEGTKVVGSLFVQLRPRKYEGEYQLALRVLRDGSHQFQLIREYMNGQPLNHKRYLTIPFEQLIGAIQGEALRVLFPNDRVEFGGWRHQTTYGWETPDLIAKSFTRSANSIFPQQVYKQGETFTIPWNILRADLELQPLAVHKPLFIKKDESGLRYAFYRIQPGDTLYSSVVIRFIGETKHYVRSQNASDLLVLNRLEDAHQLSAGQLIKIPLEWIRPEYLHHVPGIYRISKDLNAEAKEAEPQRGISTEIGLPQAEKLYQISIISQR
;
A
#
# COMPACT_ATOMS: atom_id res chain seq x y z
N MET A 1 -50.72 -10.27 -53.36
CA MET A 1 -51.51 -11.52 -53.40
C MET A 1 -50.98 -12.44 -52.30
N SER A 2 -51.61 -12.44 -51.12
CA SER A 2 -52.62 -13.42 -50.67
C SER A 2 -51.99 -14.79 -50.33
N PHE A 3 -51.65 -15.07 -49.06
CA PHE A 3 -52.47 -15.77 -48.04
C PHE A 3 -52.65 -17.28 -48.32
N LYS A 4 -52.00 -18.16 -47.52
CA LYS A 4 -52.62 -19.05 -46.50
C LYS A 4 -51.81 -20.33 -46.19
N PHE A 5 -51.79 -20.64 -44.90
CA PHE A 5 -51.38 -21.88 -44.23
C PHE A 5 -52.32 -23.07 -44.51
N HIS A 6 -51.80 -24.30 -44.40
CA HIS A 6 -52.39 -25.49 -43.75
C HIS A 6 -51.25 -26.53 -43.54
N LEU A 7 -50.78 -26.82 -42.32
CA LEU A 7 -51.28 -27.75 -41.29
C LEU A 7 -51.65 -29.15 -41.81
N SER A 8 -50.75 -30.12 -41.60
CA SER A 8 -51.12 -31.53 -41.39
C SER A 8 -50.21 -32.13 -40.34
N ALA A 9 -50.78 -32.46 -39.17
CA ALA A 9 -50.17 -33.28 -38.15
C ALA A 9 -50.44 -34.77 -38.48
N VAL A 10 -49.44 -35.64 -38.33
CA VAL A 10 -49.67 -37.07 -38.15
C VAL A 10 -48.75 -37.57 -37.04
N ILE A 11 -49.42 -38.03 -35.98
CA ILE A 11 -48.90 -38.75 -34.83
C ILE A 11 -48.70 -40.22 -35.24
N ALA A 12 -47.55 -40.82 -34.95
CA ALA A 12 -47.45 -42.26 -34.75
C ALA A 12 -46.25 -42.58 -33.86
N ALA A 13 -46.54 -43.24 -32.74
CA ALA A 13 -45.60 -43.64 -31.71
C ALA A 13 -44.98 -45.02 -32.00
N LEU A 14 -43.72 -45.14 -31.58
CA LEU A 14 -43.04 -46.31 -30.96
C LEU A 14 -43.14 -47.67 -31.66
N PHE A 15 -42.00 -48.17 -32.13
CA PHE A 15 -41.60 -49.55 -31.85
C PHE A 15 -40.11 -49.66 -31.50
N PHE A 16 -39.89 -50.41 -30.42
CA PHE A 16 -38.64 -50.69 -29.75
C PHE A 16 -37.67 -51.50 -30.62
N PHE A 17 -36.39 -51.13 -30.61
CA PHE A 17 -35.31 -52.11 -30.70
C PHE A 17 -34.25 -51.78 -29.63
N ASN A 18 -34.24 -52.63 -28.60
CA ASN A 18 -33.15 -52.80 -27.65
C ASN A 18 -31.97 -53.47 -28.37
N SER A 19 -30.77 -52.92 -28.23
CA SER A 19 -29.53 -53.62 -27.86
C SER A 19 -28.32 -52.65 -27.84
N PRO A 20 -27.30 -52.91 -26.99
CA PRO A 20 -26.58 -51.86 -26.27
C PRO A 20 -25.31 -51.39 -26.98
N ALA A 21 -25.15 -50.07 -27.09
CA ALA A 21 -23.85 -49.45 -27.36
C ALA A 21 -23.14 -49.16 -26.02
N PRO A 22 -21.82 -49.38 -25.90
CA PRO A 22 -21.12 -49.18 -24.64
C PRO A 22 -21.18 -47.71 -24.24
N ALA A 23 -21.48 -47.48 -22.96
CA ALA A 23 -21.51 -46.17 -22.34
C ALA A 23 -20.15 -45.48 -22.52
N ALA A 24 -20.07 -44.58 -23.49
CA ALA A 24 -19.09 -43.51 -23.47
C ALA A 24 -19.43 -42.65 -22.25
N SER A 25 -18.73 -42.89 -21.16
CA SER A 25 -18.71 -41.98 -20.03
C SER A 25 -18.30 -40.61 -20.57
N LEU A 26 -19.28 -39.71 -20.69
CA LEU A 26 -19.04 -38.28 -20.74
C LEU A 26 -18.32 -37.95 -19.43
N SER A 27 -16.99 -37.97 -19.49
CA SER A 27 -16.14 -37.36 -18.48
C SER A 27 -16.55 -35.90 -18.46
N ALA A 28 -17.35 -35.54 -17.45
CA ALA A 28 -17.64 -34.17 -17.12
C ALA A 28 -16.29 -33.47 -17.05
N SER A 29 -16.02 -32.60 -18.02
CA SER A 29 -14.93 -31.65 -17.96
C SER A 29 -15.27 -30.74 -16.78
N SER A 30 -14.78 -31.12 -15.61
CA SER A 30 -14.76 -30.27 -14.43
C SER A 30 -13.86 -29.10 -14.81
N LYS A 31 -14.46 -28.00 -15.26
CA LYS A 31 -13.81 -26.71 -15.26
C LYS A 31 -13.17 -26.55 -13.88
N ALA A 32 -11.84 -26.51 -13.85
CA ALA A 32 -11.10 -26.15 -12.67
C ALA A 32 -11.67 -24.81 -12.20
N VAL A 33 -12.41 -24.84 -11.09
CA VAL A 33 -12.78 -23.64 -10.36
C VAL A 33 -11.44 -23.15 -9.82
N GLU A 34 -10.87 -22.14 -10.48
CA GLU A 34 -9.68 -21.44 -10.02
C GLU A 34 -9.95 -21.07 -8.56
N ALA A 35 -9.22 -21.69 -7.62
CA ALA A 35 -9.44 -21.48 -6.20
C ALA A 35 -9.23 -19.99 -5.91
N GLU A 36 -10.33 -19.27 -5.75
CA GLU A 36 -10.33 -17.83 -5.54
C GLU A 36 -9.75 -17.59 -4.16
N THR A 37 -8.48 -17.17 -4.10
CA THR A 37 -7.81 -16.85 -2.84
C THR A 37 -8.61 -15.76 -2.14
N LEU A 38 -9.26 -16.13 -1.03
CA LEU A 38 -10.20 -15.26 -0.34
C LEU A 38 -9.45 -14.09 0.33
N PRO A 39 -9.94 -12.84 0.17
CA PRO A 39 -9.37 -11.72 0.90
C PRO A 39 -9.60 -11.90 2.40
N LEU A 40 -8.57 -11.61 3.19
CA LEU A 40 -8.57 -11.76 4.64
C LEU A 40 -9.25 -10.59 5.35
N ALA A 41 -9.19 -9.40 4.75
CA ALA A 41 -9.84 -8.23 5.31
C ALA A 41 -10.29 -7.25 4.22
N SER A 42 -11.25 -6.38 4.57
CA SER A 42 -11.77 -5.33 3.69
C SER A 42 -11.56 -3.96 4.32
N PHE A 43 -11.28 -2.96 3.50
CA PHE A 43 -11.06 -1.59 3.95
C PHE A 43 -11.55 -0.57 2.93
N LEU A 44 -11.80 0.65 3.40
CA LEU A 44 -12.24 1.75 2.57
C LEU A 44 -11.07 2.70 2.34
N PHE A 45 -10.39 2.57 1.20
CA PHE A 45 -9.31 3.47 0.83
C PHE A 45 -9.87 4.83 0.45
N ALA A 46 -9.22 5.90 0.93
CA ALA A 46 -9.58 7.28 0.58
C ALA A 46 -11.08 7.58 0.82
N GLN A 47 -11.66 6.98 1.87
CA GLN A 47 -13.07 7.13 2.28
C GLN A 47 -14.11 6.79 1.20
N ARG A 48 -13.69 6.15 0.10
CA ARG A 48 -14.53 5.98 -1.09
C ARG A 48 -14.33 4.66 -1.81
N ASP A 49 -13.11 4.15 -1.86
CA ASP A 49 -12.77 2.99 -2.70
C ASP A 49 -12.76 1.72 -1.84
N PRO A 50 -13.77 0.83 -1.98
CA PRO A 50 -13.79 -0.43 -1.24
C PRO A 50 -12.73 -1.37 -1.80
N MET A 51 -11.75 -1.70 -0.97
CA MET A 51 -10.64 -2.59 -1.27
C MET A 51 -10.64 -3.79 -0.34
N ARG A 52 -9.94 -4.85 -0.74
CA ARG A 52 -9.79 -6.06 0.07
C ARG A 52 -8.35 -6.53 0.02
N VAL A 53 -7.76 -6.84 1.15
CA VAL A 53 -6.39 -7.36 1.23
C VAL A 53 -6.43 -8.86 1.49
N GLY A 54 -5.53 -9.60 0.87
CA GLY A 54 -5.39 -11.02 1.09
C GLY A 54 -3.96 -11.49 0.91
N TRP A 55 -3.79 -12.79 1.08
CA TRP A 55 -2.51 -13.48 0.99
C TRP A 55 -2.67 -14.69 0.06
N TYR A 56 -1.69 -14.91 -0.82
CA TYR A 56 -1.70 -16.07 -1.71
C TYR A 56 -1.20 -17.31 -0.97
N ASP A 57 -2.14 -18.15 -0.53
CA ASP A 57 -1.84 -19.50 -0.05
C ASP A 57 -1.69 -20.46 -1.23
N ASN A 58 -0.66 -21.32 -1.17
CA ASN A 58 -0.45 -22.39 -2.15
C ASN A 58 -0.59 -23.78 -1.55
N SER A 59 -1.13 -23.89 -0.33
CA SER A 59 -1.41 -25.16 0.33
C SER A 59 -2.29 -26.11 -0.50
N ASN A 60 -3.10 -25.59 -1.44
CA ASN A 60 -4.03 -26.37 -2.26
C ASN A 60 -3.64 -26.58 -3.74
N ASN A 61 -2.56 -25.96 -4.25
CA ASN A 61 -2.22 -26.02 -5.68
C ASN A 61 -0.84 -26.64 -5.92
N GLN A 62 -0.79 -27.99 -5.86
CA GLN A 62 0.41 -28.78 -6.19
C GLN A 62 0.64 -28.98 -7.70
N GLU A 63 -0.25 -28.53 -8.59
CA GLU A 63 -0.27 -28.98 -9.99
C GLU A 63 0.05 -27.95 -11.10
N LEU A 64 0.69 -26.81 -10.81
CA LEU A 64 1.15 -25.94 -11.92
C LEU A 64 2.53 -25.34 -11.65
N LYS A 65 3.56 -26.17 -11.85
CA LYS A 65 4.96 -25.82 -11.67
C LYS A 65 5.65 -25.25 -12.90
N ASP A 66 5.10 -25.37 -14.10
CA ASP A 66 5.81 -24.95 -15.31
C ASP A 66 4.91 -24.08 -16.19
N LEU A 67 5.48 -22.99 -16.71
CA LEU A 67 4.89 -21.92 -17.53
C LEU A 67 4.24 -20.80 -16.72
N ARG A 68 5.07 -19.88 -16.20
CA ARG A 68 4.60 -18.64 -15.58
C ARG A 68 5.30 -17.44 -16.24
N PRO A 69 4.57 -16.54 -16.93
CA PRO A 69 5.14 -15.26 -17.35
C PRO A 69 5.47 -14.38 -16.14
N GLU A 70 6.49 -13.54 -16.28
CA GLU A 70 6.88 -12.52 -15.29
C GLU A 70 5.65 -11.68 -14.91
N GLY A 71 5.30 -11.65 -13.62
CA GLY A 71 4.05 -11.05 -13.11
C GLY A 71 3.22 -11.99 -12.21
N THR A 72 3.74 -13.17 -11.88
CA THR A 72 2.93 -14.26 -11.36
C THR A 72 2.61 -14.12 -9.87
N LYS A 73 1.40 -14.57 -9.49
CA LYS A 73 0.97 -14.82 -8.11
C LYS A 73 2.04 -15.65 -7.37
N VAL A 74 2.95 -14.98 -6.67
CA VAL A 74 4.01 -15.64 -5.91
C VAL A 74 3.39 -16.14 -4.62
N VAL A 75 3.47 -17.44 -4.39
CA VAL A 75 3.06 -18.07 -3.12
C VAL A 75 3.70 -17.30 -1.96
N GLY A 76 2.92 -16.99 -0.94
CA GLY A 76 3.44 -16.24 0.21
C GLY A 76 3.41 -14.73 0.04
N SER A 77 2.93 -14.18 -1.08
CA SER A 77 2.82 -12.73 -1.29
C SER A 77 1.42 -12.18 -0.97
N LEU A 78 1.38 -10.91 -0.56
CA LEU A 78 0.13 -10.18 -0.35
C LEU A 78 -0.45 -9.67 -1.67
N PHE A 79 -1.75 -9.45 -1.69
CA PHE A 79 -2.44 -8.78 -2.79
C PHE A 79 -3.54 -7.85 -2.27
N VAL A 80 -3.95 -6.91 -3.12
CA VAL A 80 -5.15 -6.10 -2.90
C VAL A 80 -6.10 -6.25 -4.07
N GLN A 81 -7.35 -6.53 -3.77
CA GLN A 81 -8.46 -6.45 -4.69
C GLN A 81 -9.08 -5.05 -4.63
N LEU A 82 -9.21 -4.41 -5.78
CA LEU A 82 -9.86 -3.10 -5.90
C LEU A 82 -10.76 -3.05 -7.13
N ARG A 83 -11.65 -2.05 -7.19
CA ARG A 83 -12.49 -1.81 -8.37
C ARG A 83 -12.12 -0.49 -9.04
N PRO A 84 -12.16 -0.43 -10.38
CA PRO A 84 -12.13 0.83 -11.09
C PRO A 84 -13.33 1.68 -10.69
N ARG A 85 -13.17 3.00 -10.66
CA ARG A 85 -14.29 3.94 -10.46
C ARG A 85 -15.12 4.03 -11.75
N LYS A 86 -16.35 4.53 -11.63
CA LYS A 86 -17.20 4.79 -12.80
C LYS A 86 -16.51 5.83 -13.69
N TYR A 87 -16.35 5.50 -14.98
CA TYR A 87 -15.67 6.33 -16.00
C TYR A 87 -14.16 6.50 -15.82
N GLU A 88 -13.53 5.71 -14.94
CA GLU A 88 -12.07 5.71 -14.81
C GLU A 88 -11.45 4.89 -15.94
N GLY A 89 -10.49 5.49 -16.66
CA GLY A 89 -9.67 4.79 -17.66
C GLY A 89 -8.47 4.07 -17.05
N GLU A 90 -7.81 3.22 -17.83
CA GLU A 90 -6.62 2.45 -17.39
C GLU A 90 -5.51 3.36 -16.85
N TYR A 91 -5.23 4.47 -17.55
CA TYR A 91 -4.24 5.46 -17.14
C TYR A 91 -4.56 6.08 -15.78
N GLN A 92 -5.82 6.49 -15.58
CA GLN A 92 -6.26 7.12 -14.33
C GLN A 92 -6.27 6.12 -13.18
N LEU A 93 -6.67 4.88 -13.45
CA LEU A 93 -6.59 3.81 -12.48
C LEU A 93 -5.15 3.57 -12.05
N ALA A 94 -4.23 3.42 -13.02
CA ALA A 94 -2.81 3.22 -12.76
C ALA A 94 -2.22 4.37 -11.93
N LEU A 95 -2.49 5.62 -12.31
CA LEU A 95 -2.07 6.80 -11.56
C LEU A 95 -2.61 6.83 -10.12
N ARG A 96 -3.79 6.27 -9.88
CA ARG A 96 -4.40 6.21 -8.55
C ARG A 96 -3.84 5.10 -7.67
N VAL A 97 -3.44 3.96 -8.24
CA VAL A 97 -3.19 2.74 -7.46
C VAL A 97 -1.80 2.16 -7.60
N LEU A 98 -1.07 2.42 -8.68
CA LEU A 98 0.24 1.82 -8.94
C LEU A 98 1.38 2.73 -8.49
N ARG A 99 2.44 2.12 -7.95
CA ARG A 99 3.62 2.82 -7.41
C ARG A 99 4.34 3.70 -8.42
N ASP A 100 4.54 3.17 -9.63
CA ASP A 100 5.14 3.91 -10.75
C ASP A 100 4.10 4.72 -11.54
N GLY A 101 2.92 4.93 -10.94
CA GLY A 101 1.84 5.74 -11.47
C GLY A 101 1.40 5.31 -12.87
N SER A 102 1.32 6.29 -13.77
CA SER A 102 0.85 6.07 -15.13
C SER A 102 1.83 5.29 -16.01
N HIS A 103 3.12 5.21 -15.65
CA HIS A 103 4.16 4.56 -16.46
C HIS A 103 3.88 3.07 -16.72
N GLN A 104 3.11 2.44 -15.83
CA GLN A 104 2.79 1.02 -15.87
C GLN A 104 1.31 0.76 -16.16
N PHE A 105 0.60 1.70 -16.80
CA PHE A 105 -0.82 1.49 -17.09
C PHE A 105 -1.10 0.23 -17.94
N GLN A 106 -0.11 -0.25 -18.70
CA GLN A 106 -0.21 -1.50 -19.45
C GLN A 106 -0.34 -2.73 -18.54
N LEU A 107 0.26 -2.71 -17.33
CA LEU A 107 0.12 -3.78 -16.33
C LEU A 107 -1.35 -3.97 -15.91
N ILE A 108 -2.17 -2.91 -15.95
CA ILE A 108 -3.61 -3.03 -15.69
C ILE A 108 -4.26 -4.02 -16.67
N ARG A 109 -3.83 -4.07 -17.93
CA ARG A 109 -4.37 -5.00 -18.93
C ARG A 109 -3.97 -6.44 -18.65
N GLU A 110 -2.75 -6.64 -18.15
CA GLU A 110 -2.24 -7.95 -17.73
C GLU A 110 -3.08 -8.50 -16.58
N TYR A 111 -3.34 -7.68 -15.55
CA TYR A 111 -4.20 -8.09 -14.43
C TYR A 111 -5.67 -8.33 -14.83
N MET A 112 -6.12 -7.71 -15.92
CA MET A 112 -7.45 -7.93 -16.49
C MET A 112 -7.51 -9.15 -17.41
N ASN A 113 -6.40 -9.87 -17.65
CA ASN A 113 -6.31 -10.95 -18.62
C ASN A 113 -6.87 -10.56 -20.00
N GLY A 114 -6.58 -9.34 -20.46
CA GLY A 114 -7.06 -8.79 -21.73
C GLY A 114 -8.54 -8.42 -21.78
N GLN A 115 -9.28 -8.54 -20.67
CA GLN A 115 -10.68 -8.11 -20.59
C GLN A 115 -10.81 -6.59 -20.48
N PRO A 116 -11.90 -5.98 -20.98
CA PRO A 116 -12.11 -4.55 -20.86
C PRO A 116 -12.32 -4.14 -19.40
N LEU A 117 -11.81 -2.95 -19.06
CA LEU A 117 -11.90 -2.39 -17.71
C LEU A 117 -13.36 -2.29 -17.25
N ASN A 118 -13.68 -2.87 -16.10
CA ASN A 118 -15.05 -2.97 -15.60
C ASN A 118 -15.15 -2.54 -14.12
N HIS A 119 -15.83 -1.42 -13.87
CA HIS A 119 -16.03 -0.87 -12.52
C HIS A 119 -16.83 -1.77 -11.56
N LYS A 120 -17.47 -2.84 -12.06
CA LYS A 120 -18.24 -3.79 -11.23
C LYS A 120 -17.40 -4.99 -10.78
N ARG A 121 -16.24 -5.25 -11.39
CA ARG A 121 -15.39 -6.42 -11.12
C ARG A 121 -14.17 -6.01 -10.31
N TYR A 122 -13.79 -6.87 -9.37
CA TYR A 122 -12.53 -6.72 -8.65
C TYR A 122 -11.36 -7.08 -9.56
N LEU A 123 -10.35 -6.23 -9.52
CA LEU A 123 -9.02 -6.45 -10.06
C LEU A 123 -8.10 -6.81 -8.91
N THR A 124 -7.38 -7.92 -9.03
CA THR A 124 -6.38 -8.32 -8.04
C THR A 124 -5.03 -7.80 -8.47
N ILE A 125 -4.44 -6.90 -7.68
CA ILE A 125 -3.13 -6.32 -7.93
C ILE A 125 -2.14 -6.85 -6.88
N PRO A 126 -0.94 -7.32 -7.29
CA PRO A 126 0.12 -7.69 -6.36
C PRO A 126 0.45 -6.52 -5.42
N PHE A 127 0.62 -6.82 -4.13
CA PHE A 127 0.79 -5.78 -3.11
C PHE A 127 1.95 -4.84 -3.43
N GLU A 128 3.09 -5.37 -3.86
CA GLU A 128 4.33 -4.62 -4.16
C GLU A 128 4.18 -3.57 -5.27
N GLN A 129 3.19 -3.76 -6.16
CA GLN A 129 2.93 -2.88 -7.30
C GLN A 129 2.08 -1.67 -6.93
N LEU A 130 1.45 -1.68 -5.76
CA LEU A 130 0.57 -0.62 -5.30
C LEU A 130 1.35 0.57 -4.72
N ILE A 131 0.75 1.76 -4.75
CA ILE A 131 1.26 2.93 -4.02
C ILE A 131 1.37 2.65 -2.52
N GLY A 132 2.33 3.30 -1.87
CA GLY A 132 2.62 3.10 -0.46
C GLY A 132 1.41 3.39 0.43
N ALA A 133 0.59 4.38 0.09
CA ALA A 133 -0.62 4.70 0.84
C ALA A 133 -1.63 3.54 0.89
N ILE A 134 -1.86 2.83 -0.23
CA ILE A 134 -2.75 1.66 -0.26
C ILE A 134 -2.12 0.51 0.52
N GLN A 135 -0.82 0.28 0.33
CA GLN A 135 -0.08 -0.75 1.06
C GLN A 135 -0.18 -0.52 2.57
N GLY A 136 0.04 0.71 3.04
CA GLY A 136 -0.06 1.08 4.44
C GLY A 136 -1.43 0.83 5.05
N GLU A 137 -2.51 1.25 4.37
CA GLU A 137 -3.88 0.97 4.83
C GLU A 137 -4.18 -0.54 4.85
N ALA A 138 -3.74 -1.26 3.83
CA ALA A 138 -3.86 -2.72 3.78
C ALA A 138 -3.12 -3.38 4.95
N LEU A 139 -1.90 -2.94 5.28
CA LEU A 139 -1.13 -3.46 6.42
C LEU A 139 -1.79 -3.16 7.75
N ARG A 140 -2.31 -1.95 7.98
CA ARG A 140 -3.04 -1.61 9.22
C ARG A 140 -4.25 -2.49 9.45
N VAL A 141 -4.96 -2.83 8.38
CA VAL A 141 -6.17 -3.65 8.46
C VAL A 141 -5.84 -5.13 8.54
N LEU A 142 -4.77 -5.56 7.86
CA LEU A 142 -4.29 -6.94 7.92
C LEU A 142 -3.67 -7.26 9.28
N PHE A 143 -2.96 -6.31 9.89
CA PHE A 143 -2.29 -6.43 11.19
C PHE A 143 -2.87 -5.42 12.20
N PRO A 144 -4.09 -5.65 12.73
CA PRO A 144 -4.82 -4.67 13.54
C PRO A 144 -4.18 -4.37 14.91
N ASN A 145 -3.28 -5.23 15.38
CA ASN A 145 -2.59 -5.07 16.66
C ASN A 145 -1.30 -4.24 16.56
N ASP A 146 -0.87 -3.97 15.32
CA ASP A 146 0.30 -3.17 15.04
C ASP A 146 0.07 -1.70 15.39
N ARG A 147 1.13 -1.01 15.81
CA ARG A 147 1.02 0.39 16.26
C ARG A 147 2.33 1.15 16.22
N VAL A 148 2.20 2.48 16.17
CA VAL A 148 3.32 3.42 16.28
C VAL A 148 3.89 3.41 17.70
N GLU A 149 5.21 3.32 17.81
CA GLU A 149 5.96 3.35 19.06
C GLU A 149 7.21 4.20 19.01
N PHE A 150 7.78 4.46 20.19
CA PHE A 150 9.10 5.06 20.27
C PHE A 150 10.13 4.17 19.58
N GLY A 151 10.84 4.75 18.60
CA GLY A 151 11.86 4.06 17.82
C GLY A 151 11.38 3.26 16.60
N GLY A 152 10.08 2.96 16.48
CA GLY A 152 9.60 2.21 15.30
C GLY A 152 8.11 1.87 15.28
N TRP A 153 7.75 1.07 14.29
CA TRP A 153 6.45 0.44 14.17
C TRP A 153 6.48 -0.89 14.94
N ARG A 154 5.71 -1.03 16.02
CA ARG A 154 5.57 -2.31 16.71
C ARG A 154 4.64 -3.20 15.90
N HIS A 155 5.19 -4.34 15.49
CA HIS A 155 4.47 -5.42 14.86
C HIS A 155 4.12 -6.50 15.89
N GLN A 156 2.93 -7.07 15.79
CA GLN A 156 2.51 -8.24 16.55
C GLN A 156 2.05 -9.33 15.60
N THR A 157 2.74 -10.48 15.63
CA THR A 157 2.43 -11.63 14.79
C THR A 157 0.97 -12.02 14.97
N THR A 158 0.18 -11.88 13.91
CA THR A 158 -1.28 -12.08 13.92
C THR A 158 -1.66 -13.44 13.35
N TYR A 159 -0.94 -13.92 12.34
CA TYR A 159 -1.20 -15.15 11.61
C TYR A 159 -0.02 -16.11 11.66
N GLY A 160 -0.31 -17.41 11.61
CA GLY A 160 0.74 -18.45 11.59
C GLY A 160 1.50 -18.59 10.28
N TRP A 161 1.03 -17.96 9.19
CA TRP A 161 1.71 -17.95 7.89
C TRP A 161 2.71 -16.80 7.73
N GLU A 162 2.82 -15.92 8.72
CA GLU A 162 3.75 -14.80 8.65
C GLU A 162 5.19 -15.29 8.68
N THR A 163 6.02 -14.73 7.81
CA THR A 163 7.44 -15.05 7.71
C THR A 163 8.27 -13.78 7.80
N PRO A 164 9.54 -13.87 8.25
CA PRO A 164 10.45 -12.73 8.21
C PRO A 164 10.60 -12.11 6.82
N ASP A 165 10.61 -12.92 5.76
CA ASP A 165 10.69 -12.45 4.37
C ASP A 165 9.46 -11.63 3.97
N LEU A 166 8.26 -12.11 4.33
CA LEU A 166 7.02 -11.39 4.08
C LEU A 166 6.99 -10.03 4.78
N ILE A 167 7.37 -9.99 6.06
CA ILE A 167 7.41 -8.74 6.81
C ILE A 167 8.50 -7.81 6.26
N ALA A 168 9.68 -8.33 5.91
CA ALA A 168 10.74 -7.53 5.30
C ALA A 168 10.26 -6.87 4.00
N LYS A 169 9.73 -7.67 3.07
CA LYS A 169 9.21 -7.17 1.78
C LYS A 169 8.07 -6.17 1.96
N SER A 170 7.18 -6.41 2.93
CA SER A 170 5.99 -5.59 3.12
C SER A 170 6.28 -4.25 3.80
N PHE A 171 7.15 -4.23 4.81
CA PHE A 171 7.35 -3.07 5.68
C PHE A 171 8.63 -2.29 5.43
N THR A 172 9.71 -2.92 4.96
CA THR A 172 11.05 -2.31 4.97
C THR A 172 11.54 -1.92 3.59
N ARG A 173 12.57 -1.05 3.54
CA ARG A 173 13.16 -0.57 2.28
C ARG A 173 13.95 -1.64 1.54
N SER A 174 14.32 -2.72 2.23
CA SER A 174 15.11 -3.82 1.70
C SER A 174 14.52 -5.14 2.15
N ALA A 175 14.13 -5.98 1.19
CA ALA A 175 13.63 -7.34 1.43
C ALA A 175 14.60 -8.21 2.24
N ASN A 176 15.89 -7.84 2.31
CA ASN A 176 16.92 -8.57 3.07
C ASN A 176 17.09 -8.06 4.50
N SER A 177 16.11 -7.31 5.04
CA SER A 177 16.16 -6.82 6.41
C SER A 177 16.11 -8.00 7.38
N ILE A 178 17.11 -8.08 8.26
CA ILE A 178 17.23 -9.18 9.23
C ILE A 178 16.42 -8.81 10.47
N PHE A 179 15.48 -9.67 10.83
CA PHE A 179 14.72 -9.56 12.08
C PHE A 179 15.30 -10.50 13.14
N PRO A 180 15.15 -10.15 14.44
CA PRO A 180 15.70 -10.96 15.53
C PRO A 180 15.06 -12.36 15.62
N GLN A 181 13.83 -12.50 15.15
CA GLN A 181 13.06 -13.74 15.19
C GLN A 181 13.13 -14.42 13.82
N GLN A 182 13.52 -15.69 13.81
CA GLN A 182 13.53 -16.53 12.59
C GLN A 182 12.18 -17.23 12.37
N VAL A 183 11.43 -17.47 13.45
CA VAL A 183 10.11 -18.08 13.45
C VAL A 183 9.20 -17.17 14.26
N TYR A 184 8.06 -16.80 13.70
CA TYR A 184 7.10 -15.94 14.37
C TYR A 184 6.02 -16.78 15.03
N LYS A 185 5.92 -16.71 16.36
CA LYS A 185 4.79 -17.29 17.07
C LYS A 185 3.70 -16.25 17.20
N GLN A 186 2.46 -16.67 17.02
CA GLN A 186 1.31 -15.78 17.14
C GLN A 186 1.31 -15.07 18.49
N GLY A 187 1.12 -13.75 18.47
CA GLY A 187 1.14 -12.89 19.65
C GLY A 187 2.52 -12.36 20.03
N GLU A 188 3.62 -12.89 19.49
CA GLU A 188 4.95 -12.31 19.68
C GLU A 188 5.01 -10.90 19.08
N THR A 189 5.83 -10.04 19.68
CA THR A 189 5.98 -8.65 19.23
C THR A 189 7.43 -8.33 18.94
N PHE A 190 7.65 -7.45 17.98
CA PHE A 190 8.94 -6.82 17.72
C PHE A 190 8.73 -5.43 17.12
N THR A 191 9.77 -4.61 17.17
CA THR A 191 9.73 -3.25 16.62
C THR A 191 10.49 -3.21 15.30
N ILE A 192 9.85 -2.72 14.25
CA ILE A 192 10.47 -2.38 12.96
C ILE A 192 10.98 -0.94 13.05
N PRO A 193 12.31 -0.71 13.10
CA PRO A 193 12.86 0.61 13.31
C PRO A 193 12.52 1.59 12.18
N TRP A 194 12.33 2.88 12.52
CA TRP A 194 11.99 3.92 11.53
C TRP A 194 13.01 4.07 10.40
N ASN A 195 14.30 3.80 10.66
CA ASN A 195 15.37 3.94 9.68
C ASN A 195 15.33 2.87 8.57
N ILE A 196 14.71 1.71 8.83
CA ILE A 196 14.53 0.65 7.82
C ILE A 196 13.10 0.59 7.27
N LEU A 197 12.13 1.14 8.00
CA LEU A 197 10.74 1.21 7.55
C LEU A 197 10.61 2.06 6.28
N ARG A 198 9.74 1.61 5.38
CA ARG A 198 9.33 2.37 4.19
C ARG A 198 8.47 3.56 4.58
N ALA A 199 8.93 4.75 4.19
CA ALA A 199 8.26 6.02 4.48
C ALA A 199 6.94 6.20 3.72
N ASP A 200 6.87 5.63 2.50
CA ASP A 200 5.70 5.71 1.61
C ASP A 200 4.50 4.91 2.14
N LEU A 201 4.70 3.94 3.04
CA LEU A 201 3.61 3.20 3.68
C LEU A 201 2.73 4.07 4.59
N GLU A 202 3.11 5.33 4.83
CA GLU A 202 2.33 6.26 5.64
C GLU A 202 2.10 5.80 7.10
N LEU A 203 2.74 4.71 7.55
CA LEU A 203 2.67 4.15 8.90
C LEU A 203 3.38 5.04 9.92
N GLN A 204 4.42 5.74 9.47
CA GLN A 204 5.11 6.73 10.26
C GLN A 204 4.37 8.07 10.22
N PRO A 205 4.22 8.78 11.36
CA PRO A 205 3.71 10.15 11.37
C PRO A 205 4.76 11.12 10.80
N LEU A 206 4.86 11.15 9.47
CA LEU A 206 5.73 12.07 8.73
C LEU A 206 5.07 13.44 8.59
N ALA A 207 5.88 14.48 8.69
CA ALA A 207 5.61 15.86 8.32
C ALA A 207 6.54 16.27 7.17
N VAL A 208 6.21 17.39 6.54
CA VAL A 208 7.04 17.99 5.48
C VAL A 208 7.65 19.29 5.95
N HIS A 209 8.88 19.58 5.51
CA HIS A 209 9.50 20.88 5.73
C HIS A 209 8.83 21.97 4.89
N LYS A 210 8.86 23.20 5.40
CA LYS A 210 8.46 24.38 4.62
C LYS A 210 9.27 24.44 3.31
N PRO A 211 8.68 24.91 2.19
CA PRO A 211 7.37 25.57 2.08
C PRO A 211 6.18 24.60 1.91
N LEU A 212 6.41 23.29 1.94
CA LEU A 212 5.35 22.30 1.88
C LEU A 212 4.59 22.26 3.22
N PHE A 213 3.35 21.80 3.16
CA PHE A 213 2.57 21.44 4.35
C PHE A 213 1.67 20.24 4.03
N ILE A 214 1.38 19.40 5.03
CA ILE A 214 0.51 18.25 4.84
C ILE A 214 -0.95 18.66 5.04
N LYS A 215 -1.82 18.22 4.13
CA LYS A 215 -3.27 18.30 4.30
C LYS A 215 -3.92 17.03 3.76
N LYS A 216 -5.08 16.68 4.30
CA LYS A 216 -5.95 15.66 3.70
C LYS A 216 -6.79 16.29 2.59
N ASP A 217 -6.87 15.62 1.45
CA ASP A 217 -7.76 16.04 0.36
C ASP A 217 -9.22 15.63 0.63
N GLU A 218 -10.11 15.87 -0.34
CA GLU A 218 -11.53 15.49 -0.29
C GLU A 218 -11.75 13.99 -0.07
N SER A 219 -10.76 13.16 -0.41
CA SER A 219 -10.79 11.71 -0.21
C SER A 219 -10.16 11.29 1.13
N GLY A 220 -9.67 12.23 1.93
CA GLY A 220 -9.04 11.93 3.21
C GLY A 220 -7.60 11.42 3.09
N LEU A 221 -7.04 11.32 1.88
CA LEU A 221 -5.64 10.98 1.63
C LEU A 221 -4.74 12.17 1.95
N ARG A 222 -3.57 11.88 2.53
CA ARG A 222 -2.59 12.91 2.85
C ARG A 222 -1.74 13.20 1.62
N TYR A 223 -1.59 14.49 1.33
CA TYR A 223 -0.67 14.97 0.31
C TYR A 223 0.22 16.06 0.90
N ALA A 224 1.40 16.23 0.31
CA ALA A 224 2.14 17.47 0.44
C ALA A 224 1.46 18.52 -0.44
N PHE A 225 1.19 19.69 0.11
CA PHE A 225 0.67 20.83 -0.62
C PHE A 225 1.74 21.91 -0.72
N TYR A 226 1.87 22.46 -1.92
CA TYR A 226 2.66 23.65 -2.18
C TYR A 226 1.75 24.79 -2.63
N ARG A 227 2.01 26.00 -2.14
CA ARG A 227 1.33 27.21 -2.59
C ARG A 227 2.18 27.88 -3.67
N ILE A 228 1.66 27.92 -4.90
CA ILE A 228 2.29 28.56 -6.05
C ILE A 228 2.58 30.02 -5.73
N GLN A 229 3.82 30.45 -5.91
CA GLN A 229 4.25 31.84 -5.77
C GLN A 229 4.19 32.56 -7.12
N PRO A 230 4.18 33.90 -7.14
CA PRO A 230 4.30 34.65 -8.39
C PRO A 230 5.56 34.24 -9.17
N GLY A 231 5.40 33.88 -10.44
CA GLY A 231 6.50 33.44 -11.31
C GLY A 231 6.88 31.96 -11.19
N ASP A 232 6.23 31.19 -10.30
CA ASP A 232 6.44 29.74 -10.23
C ASP A 232 5.90 29.01 -11.46
N THR A 233 6.58 27.94 -11.84
CA THR A 233 6.09 26.98 -12.85
C THR A 233 5.94 25.59 -12.23
N LEU A 234 5.02 24.77 -12.74
CA LEU A 234 4.90 23.38 -12.31
C LEU A 234 6.23 22.64 -12.45
N TYR A 235 6.92 22.89 -13.55
CA TYR A 235 8.11 22.15 -13.93
C TYR A 235 9.31 22.48 -13.02
N SER A 236 9.67 23.76 -12.91
CA SER A 236 10.85 24.17 -12.13
C SER A 236 10.59 24.24 -10.63
N SER A 237 9.47 24.85 -10.23
CA SER A 237 9.22 25.19 -8.83
C SER A 237 8.64 24.02 -8.04
N VAL A 238 8.04 23.03 -8.73
CA VAL A 238 7.43 21.86 -8.09
C VAL A 238 8.18 20.58 -8.44
N VAL A 239 8.18 20.16 -9.72
CA VAL A 239 8.73 18.85 -10.12
C VAL A 239 10.23 18.77 -9.85
N ILE A 240 11.03 19.70 -10.38
CA ILE A 240 12.48 19.69 -10.15
C ILE A 240 12.81 19.85 -8.67
N ARG A 241 12.11 20.76 -7.98
CA ARG A 241 12.45 21.13 -6.60
C ARG A 241 12.09 20.05 -5.58
N PHE A 242 10.88 19.48 -5.65
CA PHE A 242 10.35 18.62 -4.59
C PHE A 242 10.31 17.14 -4.95
N ILE A 243 10.33 16.80 -6.25
CA ILE A 243 10.36 15.40 -6.72
C ILE A 243 11.79 15.01 -7.13
N GLY A 244 12.53 15.93 -7.73
CA GLY A 244 13.99 15.80 -7.86
C GLY A 244 14.49 14.82 -8.90
N GLU A 245 13.64 14.44 -9.86
CA GLU A 245 14.04 13.56 -10.94
C GLU A 245 14.93 14.30 -11.96
N THR A 246 15.99 13.64 -12.44
CA THR A 246 17.01 14.26 -13.30
C THR A 246 16.77 13.97 -14.78
N LYS A 247 16.19 12.81 -15.12
CA LYS A 247 15.92 12.41 -16.51
C LYS A 247 14.78 13.24 -17.09
N HIS A 248 14.97 13.78 -18.29
CA HIS A 248 14.00 14.68 -18.92
C HIS A 248 12.63 14.03 -19.13
N TYR A 249 12.58 12.79 -19.64
CA TYR A 249 11.30 12.12 -19.93
C TYR A 249 10.48 11.84 -18.65
N VAL A 250 11.13 11.41 -17.56
CA VAL A 250 10.44 11.16 -16.29
C VAL A 250 9.94 12.47 -15.68
N ARG A 251 10.73 13.56 -15.78
CA ARG A 251 10.28 14.89 -15.34
C ARG A 251 9.03 15.37 -16.09
N SER A 252 9.01 15.23 -17.42
CA SER A 252 7.84 15.59 -18.23
C SER A 252 6.61 14.76 -17.83
N GLN A 253 6.78 13.46 -17.58
CA GLN A 253 5.69 12.62 -17.14
C GLN A 253 5.18 12.98 -15.74
N ASN A 254 6.07 13.23 -14.78
CA ASN A 254 5.69 13.69 -13.45
C ASN A 254 4.89 15.01 -13.52
N ALA A 255 5.27 15.92 -14.41
CA ALA A 255 4.50 17.14 -14.64
C ALA A 255 3.09 16.82 -15.19
N SER A 256 2.98 15.98 -16.21
CA SER A 256 1.69 15.53 -16.77
C SER A 256 0.82 14.83 -15.73
N ASP A 257 1.40 13.96 -14.92
CA ASP A 257 0.68 13.26 -13.86
C ASP A 257 0.22 14.21 -12.76
N LEU A 258 1.04 15.20 -12.39
CA LEU A 258 0.61 16.27 -11.48
C LEU A 258 -0.53 17.11 -12.06
N LEU A 259 -0.54 17.41 -13.36
CA LEU A 259 -1.66 18.11 -13.99
C LEU A 259 -2.96 17.32 -13.85
N VAL A 260 -2.95 16.04 -14.23
CA VAL A 260 -4.10 15.14 -14.10
C VAL A 260 -4.54 15.03 -12.64
N LEU A 261 -3.58 14.81 -11.73
CA LEU A 261 -3.83 14.70 -10.29
C LEU A 261 -4.55 15.96 -9.77
N ASN A 262 -4.08 17.15 -10.17
CA ASN A 262 -4.60 18.45 -9.73
C ASN A 262 -5.79 18.96 -10.57
N ARG A 263 -6.30 18.17 -11.52
CA ARG A 263 -7.40 18.54 -12.43
C ARG A 263 -7.08 19.81 -13.23
N LEU A 264 -5.84 19.91 -13.72
CA LEU A 264 -5.38 20.99 -14.59
C LEU A 264 -5.21 20.46 -16.01
N GLU A 265 -5.67 21.22 -17.00
CA GLU A 265 -5.50 20.86 -18.41
C GLU A 265 -4.10 21.25 -18.90
N ASP A 266 -3.58 22.38 -18.39
CA ASP A 266 -2.30 22.94 -18.80
C ASP A 266 -1.55 23.54 -17.59
N ALA A 267 -0.22 23.37 -17.56
CA ALA A 267 0.67 23.99 -16.59
C ALA A 267 0.66 25.52 -16.64
N HIS A 268 0.30 26.12 -17.78
CA HIS A 268 0.16 27.57 -17.91
C HIS A 268 -1.07 28.15 -17.19
N GLN A 269 -2.03 27.31 -16.79
CA GLN A 269 -3.21 27.73 -16.04
C GLN A 269 -2.92 27.95 -14.54
N LEU A 270 -1.69 27.69 -14.09
CA LEU A 270 -1.30 27.86 -12.70
C LEU A 270 -1.39 29.33 -12.26
N SER A 271 -2.19 29.56 -11.22
CA SER A 271 -2.37 30.88 -10.64
C SER A 271 -1.57 31.04 -9.33
N ALA A 272 -1.05 32.23 -9.09
CA ALA A 272 -0.40 32.54 -7.81
C ALA A 272 -1.38 32.32 -6.65
N GLY A 273 -0.90 31.72 -5.57
CA GLY A 273 -1.71 31.33 -4.40
C GLY A 273 -2.45 30.00 -4.54
N GLN A 274 -2.53 29.42 -5.75
CA GLN A 274 -3.11 28.11 -5.97
C GLN A 274 -2.33 27.02 -5.23
N LEU A 275 -3.05 26.03 -4.70
CA LEU A 275 -2.45 24.88 -4.04
C LEU A 275 -2.27 23.73 -5.02
N ILE A 276 -1.06 23.19 -5.06
CA ILE A 276 -0.74 21.97 -5.81
C ILE A 276 -0.54 20.83 -4.84
N LYS A 277 -1.31 19.75 -5.02
CA LYS A 277 -1.11 18.48 -4.31
C LYS A 277 -0.03 17.66 -4.98
N ILE A 278 0.80 17.04 -4.15
CA ILE A 278 1.92 16.20 -4.54
C ILE A 278 1.87 14.94 -3.65
N PRO A 279 1.87 13.72 -4.23
CA PRO A 279 1.92 12.48 -3.46
C PRO A 279 3.13 12.47 -2.52
N LEU A 280 2.94 12.05 -1.26
CA LEU A 280 4.02 12.03 -0.27
C LEU A 280 5.18 11.13 -0.69
N GLU A 281 4.88 10.04 -1.39
CA GLU A 281 5.86 9.10 -1.93
C GLU A 281 6.75 9.69 -3.04
N TRP A 282 6.32 10.79 -3.66
CA TRP A 282 7.12 11.49 -4.68
C TRP A 282 8.03 12.56 -4.08
N ILE A 283 7.80 12.94 -2.83
CA ILE A 283 8.58 13.99 -2.17
C ILE A 283 9.97 13.46 -1.84
N ARG A 284 11.00 14.23 -2.20
CA ARG A 284 12.38 13.89 -1.87
C ARG A 284 12.57 13.77 -0.35
N PRO A 285 13.40 12.83 0.13
CA PRO A 285 13.62 12.62 1.56
C PRO A 285 14.03 13.87 2.35
N GLU A 286 14.75 14.82 1.73
CA GLU A 286 15.21 16.04 2.42
C GLU A 286 14.06 16.98 2.84
N TYR A 287 12.87 16.80 2.27
CA TYR A 287 11.68 17.55 2.64
C TYR A 287 10.79 16.82 3.64
N LEU A 288 11.16 15.62 4.10
CA LEU A 288 10.39 14.81 5.06
C LEU A 288 11.06 14.82 6.45
N HIS A 289 10.27 14.98 7.51
CA HIS A 289 10.74 14.85 8.90
C HIS A 289 9.69 14.23 9.81
N HIS A 290 10.12 13.81 11.01
CA HIS A 290 9.25 13.14 11.97
C HIS A 290 8.42 14.15 12.77
N VAL A 291 7.15 13.84 13.07
CA VAL A 291 6.33 14.62 14.00
C VAL A 291 6.63 14.20 15.44
N PRO A 292 7.16 15.08 16.31
CA PRO A 292 7.36 14.77 17.73
C PRO A 292 6.03 14.56 18.46
N GLY A 293 5.98 13.63 19.43
CA GLY A 293 4.86 13.50 20.37
C GLY A 293 3.77 12.48 20.05
N ILE A 294 3.79 11.83 18.89
CA ILE A 294 2.82 10.75 18.53
C ILE A 294 3.29 9.36 19.03
N TYR A 295 4.55 9.25 19.44
CA TYR A 295 5.19 7.99 19.81
C TYR A 295 4.83 7.60 21.25
N ARG A 296 4.32 6.37 21.44
CA ARG A 296 4.18 5.77 22.77
C ARG A 296 5.54 5.35 23.30
N ILE A 297 5.87 5.80 24.51
CA ILE A 297 7.03 5.31 25.27
C ILE A 297 6.61 4.00 25.93
N SER A 298 7.22 2.88 25.55
CA SER A 298 7.05 1.61 26.26
C SER A 298 7.68 1.75 27.66
N LYS A 299 6.90 1.53 28.72
CA LYS A 299 7.37 1.65 30.11
C LYS A 299 8.40 0.59 30.53
N ASP A 300 8.72 -0.37 29.66
CA ASP A 300 9.43 -1.59 30.04
C ASP A 300 10.97 -1.50 30.02
N LEU A 301 11.55 -0.32 29.74
CA LEU A 301 13.01 -0.13 29.81
C LEU A 301 13.52 0.41 31.15
N ASN A 302 12.64 0.78 32.09
CA ASN A 302 13.03 1.38 33.37
C ASN A 302 12.74 0.50 34.61
N ALA A 303 12.25 -0.74 34.42
CA ALA A 303 11.87 -1.60 35.55
C ALA A 303 13.00 -2.53 36.04
N GLU A 304 14.07 -2.76 35.26
CA GLU A 304 15.16 -3.69 35.65
C GLU A 304 16.45 -3.01 36.13
N ALA A 305 16.50 -1.67 36.21
CA ALA A 305 17.67 -0.94 36.71
C ALA A 305 17.55 -0.46 38.18
N LYS A 306 16.64 -1.06 38.96
CA LYS A 306 16.49 -0.77 40.40
C LYS A 306 16.30 -2.06 41.20
N GLU A 307 17.34 -2.88 41.26
CA GLU A 307 17.54 -3.79 42.39
C GLU A 307 19.00 -4.27 42.41
N ALA A 308 19.89 -3.40 42.87
CA ALA A 308 21.17 -3.79 43.47
C ALA A 308 21.76 -2.58 44.23
N GLU A 309 21.47 -2.51 45.52
CA GLU A 309 22.35 -1.84 46.49
C GLU A 309 22.82 -2.93 47.48
N PRO A 310 24.03 -2.86 48.05
CA PRO A 310 24.23 -1.90 49.15
C PRO A 310 25.64 -1.27 49.31
N GLN A 311 25.59 -0.01 49.74
CA GLN A 311 26.47 0.81 50.59
C GLN A 311 27.81 0.24 51.13
N ARG A 312 28.89 1.07 51.06
CA ARG A 312 29.65 1.62 52.21
C ARG A 312 30.91 2.41 51.78
N GLY A 313 31.16 3.58 52.40
CA GLY A 313 32.52 4.00 52.80
C GLY A 313 33.11 5.36 52.34
N ILE A 314 32.83 6.43 53.10
CA ILE A 314 33.76 7.46 53.68
C ILE A 314 34.64 8.38 52.75
N SER A 315 34.39 9.70 52.91
CA SER A 315 35.26 10.93 52.98
C SER A 315 36.48 11.13 52.05
N THR A 316 36.88 12.30 51.53
CA THR A 316 36.97 13.67 52.11
C THR A 316 37.31 14.72 51.00
N GLU A 317 36.78 15.94 51.13
CA GLU A 317 37.33 17.30 50.86
C GLU A 317 38.07 17.79 49.58
N ILE A 318 37.60 18.99 49.15
CA ILE A 318 38.27 20.18 48.54
C ILE A 318 38.44 20.27 47.00
N GLY A 319 37.82 21.33 46.43
CA GLY A 319 38.26 21.99 45.19
C GLY A 319 37.15 22.53 44.26
N LEU A 320 36.71 23.78 44.46
CA LEU A 320 36.06 24.64 43.43
C LEU A 320 37.14 25.52 42.76
N PRO A 321 36.91 26.26 41.64
CA PRO A 321 35.78 26.31 40.68
C PRO A 321 36.26 26.22 39.20
N GLN A 322 35.44 26.14 38.14
CA GLN A 322 34.74 27.26 37.49
C GLN A 322 34.07 26.79 36.16
N ALA A 323 32.94 27.45 35.86
CA ALA A 323 32.31 27.74 34.57
C ALA A 323 32.06 26.60 33.56
N GLU A 324 30.78 26.34 33.26
CA GLU A 324 30.13 26.93 32.09
C GLU A 324 28.61 26.77 32.13
N LYS A 325 27.92 27.83 31.70
CA LYS A 325 26.47 27.91 31.44
C LYS A 325 26.05 26.72 30.58
N LEU A 326 24.79 26.27 30.68
CA LEU A 326 23.93 25.90 29.54
C LEU A 326 22.49 25.54 30.01
N TYR A 327 21.54 26.31 29.46
CA TYR A 327 20.10 26.07 29.27
C TYR A 327 19.19 25.64 30.44
N GLN A 328 18.52 26.64 31.02
CA GLN A 328 17.25 26.51 31.72
C GLN A 328 16.12 26.38 30.69
N ILE A 329 15.45 25.22 30.62
CA ILE A 329 14.21 25.04 29.87
C ILE A 329 13.05 25.37 30.82
N SER A 330 12.40 26.51 30.60
CA SER A 330 11.16 26.87 31.28
C SER A 330 9.98 26.11 30.65
N ILE A 331 9.39 25.19 31.41
CA ILE A 331 8.10 24.59 31.09
C ILE A 331 7.02 25.61 31.46
N ILE A 332 6.44 26.26 30.46
CA ILE A 332 5.23 27.06 30.65
C ILE A 332 4.03 26.11 30.54
N SER A 333 3.39 25.88 31.69
CA SER A 333 2.05 25.32 31.80
C SER A 333 1.02 26.41 31.50
N GLN A 334 0.16 26.20 30.50
CA GLN A 334 -1.03 27.03 30.31
C GLN A 334 -2.26 26.26 30.77
N ARG A 335 -3.06 26.98 31.56
CA ARG A 335 -4.29 26.59 32.24
C ARG A 335 -5.43 26.26 31.29
#